data_AF-A0A7R9VXX1-F1
#
_entry.id   AF-A0A7R9VXX1-F1
#
_cell.length_a   1.000
_cell.length_b   1.000
_cell.length_c   1.000
_cell.angle_alpha   90.00
_cell.angle_beta   90.00
_cell.angle_gamma   90.00
#
_symmetry.space_group_name_H-M   'P 1'
#
loop_
_entity.id
_entity.type
_entity.pdbx_description
1 polymer ?
#
loop_
_entity_poly.entity_id
_entity_poly.type
_entity_poly.pdbx_seq_one_letter_code
_entity_poly.pdbx_strand_id
1 'polypeptide(L)'
;PLEAGPFSTAAGGRNSAFALETGNVERTLAKIFRDKVKVFGVVTFTQPHIVAAIAGVALKSMVECIRLQALGRAGLQQLQLDCHYLRALLCSRTGTGASSTQVVESLLDEVVAAGVERAADPQLLEPLVLDRIIECASIS
;
A
#
# COMPACT_ATOMS: atom_id res chain seq x y z
N PRO A 1 -27.39 59.43 21.86
CA PRO A 1 -26.03 59.91 22.19
C PRO A 1 -25.35 58.95 23.19
N LEU A 2 -24.27 58.31 22.72
CA LEU A 2 -23.11 57.76 23.48
C LEU A 2 -23.36 56.58 24.45
N GLU A 3 -22.52 55.56 24.61
CA GLU A 3 -21.47 54.80 23.89
C GLU A 3 -21.06 53.67 24.88
N ALA A 4 -20.74 52.45 24.41
CA ALA A 4 -19.84 51.45 25.03
C ALA A 4 -20.10 50.03 24.48
N GLY A 5 -19.16 49.51 23.67
CA GLY A 5 -18.93 48.06 23.53
C GLY A 5 -17.93 47.55 24.59
N PRO A 6 -17.22 46.41 24.40
CA PRO A 6 -17.56 45.16 23.71
C PRO A 6 -17.31 43.93 24.62
N PHE A 7 -17.91 42.75 24.37
CA PHE A 7 -17.28 41.48 24.79
C PHE A 7 -17.57 40.36 23.80
N SER A 8 -16.51 39.98 23.10
CA SER A 8 -16.37 38.78 22.30
C SER A 8 -16.39 37.53 23.18
N THR A 9 -17.06 36.47 22.75
CA THR A 9 -16.62 35.10 23.08
C THR A 9 -16.88 34.19 21.89
N ALA A 10 -15.80 33.89 21.18
CA ALA A 10 -15.73 32.90 20.12
C ALA A 10 -15.97 31.51 20.71
N ALA A 11 -17.11 30.90 20.40
CA ALA A 11 -17.38 29.49 20.64
C ALA A 11 -17.32 28.76 19.30
N GLY A 12 -16.15 28.23 18.96
CA GLY A 12 -16.01 27.36 17.78
C GLY A 12 -14.56 27.19 17.38
N GLY A 13 -14.00 26.00 17.57
CA GLY A 13 -12.71 25.66 16.98
C GLY A 13 -11.75 24.85 17.85
N ARG A 14 -12.22 23.97 18.74
CA ARG A 14 -11.31 23.10 19.53
C ARG A 14 -11.45 21.60 19.32
N ASN A 15 -12.36 21.14 18.45
CA ASN A 15 -12.66 19.70 18.36
C ASN A 15 -12.13 19.02 17.08
N SER A 16 -11.73 19.78 16.05
CA SER A 16 -11.20 19.20 14.80
C SER A 16 -9.73 18.80 14.90
N ALA A 17 -8.93 19.53 15.67
CA ALA A 17 -7.50 19.25 15.83
C ALA A 17 -7.23 17.94 16.59
N PHE A 18 -8.02 17.66 17.64
CA PHE A 18 -7.86 16.45 18.44
C PHE A 18 -8.26 15.18 17.66
N ALA A 19 -9.33 15.23 16.86
CA ALA A 19 -9.76 14.10 16.04
C ALA A 19 -8.77 13.75 14.91
N LEU A 20 -8.09 14.76 14.34
CA LEU A 20 -7.02 14.56 13.35
C LEU A 20 -5.78 13.91 13.98
N GLU A 21 -5.49 14.23 15.24
CA GLU A 21 -4.35 13.69 15.97
C GLU A 21 -4.58 12.20 16.31
N THR A 22 -5.78 11.82 16.76
CA THR A 22 -6.12 10.42 17.03
C THR A 22 -6.09 9.56 15.76
N GLY A 23 -6.62 10.06 14.65
CA GLY A 23 -6.61 9.32 13.37
C GLY A 23 -5.20 9.12 12.79
N ASN A 24 -4.27 10.01 13.11
CA ASN A 24 -2.86 9.84 12.76
C ASN A 24 -2.17 8.81 13.66
N VAL A 25 -2.48 8.79 14.95
CA VAL A 25 -1.99 7.78 15.89
C VAL A 25 -2.53 6.40 15.51
N GLU A 26 -3.81 6.26 15.18
CA GLU A 26 -4.42 4.99 14.77
C GLU A 26 -3.82 4.43 13.46
N ARG A 27 -3.62 5.28 12.44
CA ARG A 27 -2.91 4.88 11.21
C ARG A 27 -1.46 4.50 11.49
N THR A 28 -0.79 5.19 12.41
CA THR A 28 0.58 4.87 12.82
C THR A 28 0.63 3.55 13.58
N LEU A 29 -0.34 3.28 14.45
CA LEU A 29 -0.45 2.02 15.20
C LEU A 29 -0.77 0.84 14.26
N ALA A 30 -1.71 1.00 13.33
CA ALA A 30 -1.98 -0.01 12.29
C ALA A 30 -0.76 -0.28 11.40
N LYS A 31 0.11 0.72 11.19
CA LYS A 31 1.39 0.58 10.49
C LYS A 31 2.46 -0.13 11.35
N ILE A 32 2.43 0.04 12.68
CA ILE A 32 3.34 -0.63 13.63
C ILE A 32 2.97 -2.10 13.86
N PHE A 33 1.68 -2.44 13.90
CA PHE A 33 1.19 -3.82 14.08
C PHE A 33 0.99 -4.60 12.79
N ARG A 34 1.28 -4.01 11.63
CA ARG A 34 1.47 -4.77 10.40
C ARG A 34 2.76 -5.55 10.60
N ASP A 35 2.60 -6.80 11.03
CA ASP A 35 3.68 -7.74 11.33
C ASP A 35 4.83 -7.51 10.36
N LYS A 36 6.02 -7.17 10.89
CA LYS A 36 7.21 -7.01 10.06
C LYS A 36 7.48 -8.37 9.43
N VAL A 37 6.94 -8.59 8.24
CA VAL A 37 7.12 -9.81 7.47
C VAL A 37 8.62 -10.02 7.39
N LYS A 38 9.07 -11.12 7.98
CA LYS A 38 10.50 -11.43 8.08
C LYS A 38 10.97 -11.90 6.71
N VAL A 39 11.22 -10.93 5.82
CA VAL A 39 11.70 -11.17 4.44
C VAL A 39 13.07 -11.86 4.44
N PHE A 40 13.83 -11.72 5.52
CA PHE A 40 15.16 -12.29 5.66
C PHE A 40 15.16 -13.41 6.72
N GLY A 41 15.33 -14.64 6.25
CA GLY A 41 15.42 -15.85 7.06
C GLY A 41 16.22 -16.92 6.32
N VAL A 42 16.39 -18.09 6.97
CA VAL A 42 17.03 -19.24 6.30
C VAL A 42 16.15 -19.65 5.12
N VAL A 43 16.72 -19.60 3.91
CA VAL A 43 16.04 -20.00 2.67
C VAL A 43 16.34 -21.46 2.40
N THR A 44 15.32 -22.31 2.46
CA THR A 44 15.43 -23.70 2.03
C THR A 44 15.72 -23.75 0.53
N PHE A 45 16.66 -24.58 0.09
CA PHE A 45 17.05 -24.66 -1.33
C PHE A 45 16.01 -25.44 -2.17
N THR A 46 14.84 -24.83 -2.32
CA THR A 46 13.71 -25.31 -3.12
C THR A 46 13.21 -24.15 -3.98
N GLN A 47 12.67 -24.44 -5.16
CA GLN A 47 12.18 -23.40 -6.07
C GLN A 47 11.23 -22.39 -5.40
N PRO A 48 10.20 -22.80 -4.62
CA PRO A 48 9.28 -21.85 -4.00
C PRO A 48 9.96 -20.85 -3.06
N HIS A 49 10.88 -21.33 -2.22
CA HIS A 49 11.59 -20.51 -1.25
C HIS A 49 12.61 -19.58 -1.91
N ILE A 50 13.31 -20.05 -2.96
CA ILE A 50 14.25 -19.24 -3.73
C ILE A 50 13.51 -18.13 -4.48
N VAL A 51 12.38 -18.45 -5.13
CA VAL A 51 11.54 -17.47 -5.83
C VAL A 51 11.00 -16.42 -4.85
N ALA A 52 10.49 -16.85 -3.69
CA ALA A 52 10.00 -15.92 -2.67
C ALA A 52 11.10 -15.00 -2.13
N ALA A 53 12.32 -15.52 -1.93
CA ALA A 53 13.46 -14.72 -1.48
C ALA A 53 13.89 -13.68 -2.52
N ILE A 54 14.01 -14.07 -3.80
CA ILE A 54 14.38 -13.15 -4.89
C ILE A 54 13.29 -12.09 -5.09
N ALA A 55 12.03 -12.52 -5.20
CA ALA A 55 10.89 -11.61 -5.32
C ALA A 55 10.82 -10.68 -4.11
N GLY A 56 11.06 -11.18 -2.91
CA GLY A 56 11.04 -10.39 -1.69
C GLY A 56 12.06 -9.25 -1.69
N VAL A 57 13.29 -9.52 -2.14
CA VAL A 57 14.32 -8.48 -2.30
C VAL A 57 13.92 -7.49 -3.39
N ALA A 58 13.46 -7.96 -4.56
CA ALA A 58 13.07 -7.10 -5.66
C ALA A 58 11.89 -6.18 -5.30
N LEU A 59 10.86 -6.71 -4.63
CA LEU A 59 9.68 -5.95 -4.21
C LEU A 59 10.04 -4.92 -3.12
N LYS A 60 10.90 -5.28 -2.15
CA LYS A 60 11.46 -4.32 -1.18
C LYS A 60 12.20 -3.18 -1.88
N SER A 61 13.05 -3.48 -2.87
CA SER A 61 13.73 -2.46 -3.65
C SER A 61 12.75 -1.61 -4.45
N MET A 62 11.70 -2.20 -5.02
CA MET A 62 10.66 -1.49 -5.74
C MET A 62 9.90 -0.50 -4.86
N VAL A 63 9.56 -0.88 -3.62
CA VAL A 63 8.97 0.03 -2.61
C VAL A 63 9.83 1.27 -2.42
N GLU A 64 11.15 1.10 -2.21
CA GLU A 64 12.05 2.23 -2.02
C GLU A 64 12.21 3.10 -3.27
N CYS A 65 12.26 2.47 -4.45
CA CYS A 65 12.27 3.20 -5.73
C CYS A 65 11.02 4.07 -5.89
N ILE A 66 9.83 3.52 -5.60
CA ILE A 66 8.55 4.23 -5.68
C ILE A 66 8.49 5.38 -4.68
N ARG A 67 9.07 5.22 -3.48
CA ARG A 67 9.14 6.28 -2.46
C ARG A 67 9.80 7.56 -2.98
N LEU A 68 10.69 7.45 -3.98
CA LEU A 68 11.36 8.57 -4.64
C LEU A 68 10.62 9.12 -5.87
N GLN A 69 9.54 8.48 -6.32
CA GLN A 69 8.75 8.91 -7.48
C GLN A 69 7.60 9.83 -7.06
N ALA A 70 7.09 10.64 -8.00
CA ALA A 70 5.79 11.29 -7.88
C ALA A 70 4.85 10.67 -8.93
N LEU A 71 3.73 10.09 -8.47
CA LEU A 71 2.81 9.38 -9.35
C LEU A 71 1.56 10.22 -9.66
N GLY A 72 1.14 10.21 -10.92
CA GLY A 72 -0.22 10.60 -11.29
C GLY A 72 -1.21 9.45 -11.10
N ARG A 73 -2.51 9.73 -11.20
CA ARG A 73 -3.58 8.73 -11.09
C ARG A 73 -3.34 7.50 -11.97
N ALA A 74 -3.07 7.70 -13.25
CA ALA A 74 -2.82 6.61 -14.20
C ALA A 74 -1.57 5.78 -13.83
N GLY A 75 -0.51 6.42 -13.30
CA GLY A 75 0.68 5.72 -12.85
C GLY A 75 0.41 4.83 -11.63
N LEU A 76 -0.39 5.31 -10.68
CA LEU A 76 -0.82 4.50 -9.54
C LEU A 76 -1.70 3.32 -9.97
N GLN A 77 -2.64 3.54 -10.88
CA GLN A 77 -3.53 2.50 -11.37
C GLN A 77 -2.78 1.43 -12.18
N GLN A 78 -1.78 1.83 -12.97
CA GLN A 78 -0.90 0.90 -13.66
C GLN A 78 -0.07 0.08 -12.67
N LEU A 79 0.52 0.73 -11.65
CA LEU A 79 1.25 0.04 -10.60
C LEU A 79 0.37 -0.99 -9.88
N GLN A 80 -0.87 -0.63 -9.55
CA GLN A 80 -1.84 -1.54 -8.94
C GLN A 80 -2.13 -2.75 -9.85
N LEU A 81 -2.35 -2.52 -11.15
CA LEU A 81 -2.59 -3.57 -12.14
C LEU A 81 -1.38 -4.51 -12.26
N ASP A 82 -0.18 -3.96 -12.34
CA ASP A 82 1.06 -4.74 -12.41
C ASP A 82 1.24 -5.62 -11.16
N CYS A 83 0.99 -5.06 -9.96
CA CYS A 83 1.02 -5.84 -8.72
C CYS A 83 -0.05 -6.94 -8.69
N HIS A 84 -1.25 -6.69 -9.23
CA HIS A 84 -2.31 -7.67 -9.31
C HIS A 84 -1.92 -8.84 -10.24
N TYR A 85 -1.35 -8.53 -11.40
CA TYR A 85 -0.81 -9.53 -12.33
C TYR A 85 0.33 -10.36 -11.71
N LEU A 86 1.29 -9.67 -11.08
CA LEU A 86 2.43 -10.31 -10.41
C LEU A 86 1.99 -11.22 -9.27
N ARG A 87 0.92 -10.88 -8.54
CA ARG A 87 0.38 -11.72 -7.47
C ARG A 87 0.05 -13.12 -7.98
N ALA A 88 -0.76 -13.23 -9.03
CA ALA A 88 -1.11 -14.52 -9.61
C ALA A 88 0.14 -15.31 -10.08
N LEU A 89 1.05 -14.62 -10.77
CA LEU A 89 2.29 -15.22 -11.29
C LEU A 89 3.17 -15.75 -10.16
N LEU A 90 3.47 -14.93 -9.15
CA LEU A 90 4.38 -15.30 -8.07
C LEU A 90 3.75 -16.33 -7.13
N CYS A 91 2.48 -16.19 -6.76
CA CYS A 91 1.78 -17.16 -5.91
C CYS A 91 1.73 -18.56 -6.57
N SER A 92 1.59 -18.63 -7.90
CA SER A 92 1.68 -19.91 -8.63
C SER A 92 3.05 -20.59 -8.51
N ARG A 93 4.13 -19.81 -8.34
CA ARG A 93 5.52 -20.30 -8.26
C ARG A 93 5.97 -20.55 -6.82
N THR A 94 5.43 -19.83 -5.85
CA THR A 94 5.70 -20.01 -4.41
C THR A 94 4.80 -21.07 -3.78
N GLY A 95 3.76 -21.52 -4.49
CA GLY A 95 2.89 -22.62 -4.08
C GLY A 95 1.95 -22.26 -2.91
N THR A 96 1.35 -23.27 -2.27
CA THR A 96 0.44 -23.08 -1.12
C THR A 96 1.15 -23.03 0.24
N GLY A 97 2.49 -22.98 0.24
CA GLY A 97 3.27 -22.84 1.46
C GLY A 97 2.94 -21.51 2.14
N ALA A 98 2.18 -21.58 3.23
CA ALA A 98 1.58 -20.40 3.88
C ALA A 98 2.59 -19.29 4.18
N SER A 99 3.86 -19.62 4.46
CA SER A 99 4.89 -18.62 4.76
C SER A 99 5.43 -17.87 3.54
N SER A 100 5.73 -18.55 2.44
CA SER A 100 6.41 -17.92 1.28
C SER A 100 5.44 -17.07 0.45
N THR A 101 4.23 -17.57 0.25
CA THR A 101 3.20 -16.88 -0.53
C THR A 101 2.66 -15.65 0.22
N GLN A 102 2.41 -15.78 1.53
CA GLN A 102 1.99 -14.64 2.35
C GLN A 102 3.03 -13.51 2.35
N VAL A 103 4.33 -13.84 2.36
CA VAL A 103 5.39 -12.83 2.28
C VAL A 103 5.29 -12.04 0.97
N VAL A 104 5.13 -12.73 -0.15
CA VAL A 104 5.02 -12.08 -1.46
C VAL A 104 3.76 -11.24 -1.56
N GLU A 105 2.61 -11.75 -1.10
CA GLU A 105 1.34 -11.02 -1.13
C GLU A 105 1.39 -9.73 -0.30
N SER A 106 1.96 -9.81 0.90
CA SER A 106 2.17 -8.64 1.77
C SER A 106 3.09 -7.61 1.12
N LEU A 107 4.18 -8.04 0.48
CA LEU A 107 5.11 -7.11 -0.16
C LEU A 107 4.50 -6.44 -1.40
N LEU A 108 3.65 -7.15 -2.16
CA LEU A 108 2.89 -6.54 -3.25
C LEU A 108 1.92 -5.47 -2.73
N ASP A 109 1.27 -5.70 -1.59
CA ASP A 109 0.43 -4.69 -0.95
C ASP A 109 1.24 -3.49 -0.46
N GLU A 110 2.45 -3.72 0.06
CA GLU A 110 3.38 -2.65 0.44
C GLU A 110 3.81 -1.80 -0.77
N VAL A 111 4.06 -2.42 -1.94
CA VAL A 111 4.36 -1.71 -3.19
C VAL A 111 3.21 -0.77 -3.58
N VAL A 112 1.97 -1.27 -3.59
CA VAL A 112 0.80 -0.46 -3.93
C VAL A 112 0.59 0.66 -2.88
N ALA A 113 0.75 0.34 -1.59
CA ALA A 113 0.65 1.33 -0.52
C ALA A 113 1.70 2.45 -0.65
N ALA A 114 2.94 2.11 -1.01
CA ALA A 114 3.97 3.11 -1.29
C ALA A 114 3.58 3.99 -2.48
N GLY A 115 2.96 3.42 -3.52
CA GLY A 115 2.40 4.19 -4.64
C GLY A 115 1.30 5.15 -4.21
N VAL A 116 0.37 4.71 -3.36
CA VAL A 116 -0.72 5.53 -2.81
C VAL A 116 -0.16 6.71 -2.01
N GLU A 117 0.85 6.48 -1.16
CA GLU A 117 1.52 7.55 -0.39
C GLU A 117 2.24 8.58 -1.30
N ARG A 118 2.57 8.21 -2.54
CA ARG A 118 3.31 9.07 -3.49
C ARG A 118 2.48 9.66 -4.62
N ALA A 119 1.22 9.28 -4.74
CA ALA A 119 0.33 9.78 -5.78
C ALA A 119 -0.21 11.17 -5.44
N ALA A 120 -0.25 12.05 -6.44
CA ALA A 120 -0.87 13.38 -6.30
C ALA A 120 -2.41 13.29 -6.15
N ASP A 121 -3.00 12.25 -6.73
CA ASP A 121 -4.44 11.96 -6.70
C ASP A 121 -4.63 10.44 -6.58
N PRO A 122 -4.62 9.91 -5.34
CA PRO A 122 -4.63 8.47 -5.10
C PRO A 122 -6.03 7.88 -5.33
N GLN A 123 -6.28 7.40 -6.55
CA GLN A 123 -7.49 6.66 -6.89
C GLN A 123 -7.13 5.28 -7.47
N LEU A 124 -7.41 4.24 -6.69
CA LEU A 124 -7.26 2.85 -7.12
C LEU A 124 -8.43 2.42 -8.03
N LEU A 125 -8.16 1.46 -8.90
CA LEU A 125 -9.17 0.73 -9.66
C LEU A 125 -9.93 -0.22 -8.72
N GLU A 126 -11.21 -0.41 -9.02
CA GLU A 126 -12.02 -1.44 -8.38
C GLU A 126 -11.49 -2.85 -8.73
N PRO A 127 -11.54 -3.82 -7.79
CA PRO A 127 -11.03 -5.16 -8.04
C PRO A 127 -11.57 -5.82 -9.31
N LEU A 128 -12.88 -5.68 -9.57
CA LEU A 128 -13.52 -6.24 -10.75
C LEU A 128 -12.97 -5.65 -12.07
N VAL A 129 -12.52 -4.40 -12.05
CA VAL A 129 -11.90 -3.76 -13.22
C VAL A 129 -10.52 -4.35 -13.47
N LEU A 130 -9.73 -4.59 -12.41
CA LEU A 130 -8.43 -5.26 -12.53
C LEU A 130 -8.56 -6.66 -13.13
N ASP A 131 -9.48 -7.45 -12.60
CA ASP A 131 -9.74 -8.82 -13.08
C ASP A 131 -10.08 -8.82 -14.56
N ARG A 132 -11.02 -7.96 -14.98
CA ARG A 132 -11.43 -7.83 -16.38
C ARG A 132 -10.27 -7.44 -17.30
N ILE A 133 -9.42 -6.51 -16.89
CA ILE A 133 -8.27 -6.07 -17.71
C ILE A 133 -7.31 -7.26 -17.93
N ILE A 134 -7.00 -8.01 -16.87
CA ILE A 134 -6.08 -9.15 -16.94
C ILE A 134 -6.67 -10.31 -17.76
N GLU A 135 -7.96 -10.60 -17.60
CA GLU A 135 -8.67 -11.59 -18.39
C GLU A 135 -8.64 -11.23 -19.89
N CYS A 136 -8.96 -9.99 -20.24
CA CYS A 136 -8.90 -9.53 -21.63
C CYS A 136 -7.49 -9.64 -22.22
N ALA A 137 -6.44 -9.32 -21.44
CA ALA A 137 -5.06 -9.45 -21.89
C ALA A 137 -4.63 -10.91 -22.11
N SER A 138 -5.25 -11.86 -21.41
CA SER A 138 -4.92 -13.30 -21.51
C SER A 138 -5.55 -14.00 -22.73
N ILE A 139 -6.46 -13.31 -23.44
CA ILE A 139 -7.20 -13.84 -24.61
C ILE A 139 -6.55 -13.37 -25.94
N SER A 140 -5.58 -12.45 -25.89
CA SER A 140 -4.81 -11.96 -27.06
C SER A 140 -3.50 -12.72 -27.24
#